data_AF-A0A536XQN4-F1
#
_entry.id   AF-A0A536XQN4-F1
#
_cell.length_a   1.000
_cell.length_b   1.000
_cell.length_c   1.000
_cell.angle_alpha   90.00
_cell.angle_beta   90.00
_cell.angle_gamma   90.00
#
_symmetry.space_group_name_H-M   'P 1'
#
loop_
_entity.id
_entity.type
_entity.pdbx_description
1 polymer ?
#
loop_
_entity_poly.entity_id
_entity_poly.type
_entity_poly.pdbx_seq_one_letter_code
_entity_poly.pdbx_strand_id
1 'polypeptide(L)' 'MRERAGRAARQAPHDSGAQYYCLRYDGDEFRLYASGVVHCVQCGALMRNLLVSGTRAEETPPQ' A
#
# COMPACT_ATOMS: atom_id res chain seq x y z
N MET A 1 27.20 9.98 -17.54
CA MET A 1 25.92 9.24 -17.48
C MET A 1 25.63 8.99 -16.01
N ARG A 2 24.58 9.59 -15.43
CA ARG A 2 24.27 9.45 -13.99
C ARG A 2 23.28 8.31 -13.83
N GLU A 3 23.77 7.15 -13.43
CA GLU A 3 22.97 5.97 -13.10
C GLU A 3 22.22 6.24 -11.80
N ARG A 4 20.92 6.51 -11.89
CA ARG A 4 20.04 6.54 -10.72
C ARG A 4 19.78 5.09 -10.33
N ALA A 5 20.61 4.57 -9.44
CA ALA A 5 20.35 3.33 -8.74
C ALA A 5 18.94 3.39 -8.15
N GLY A 6 18.05 2.54 -8.67
CA GLY A 6 16.69 2.39 -8.18
C GLY A 6 16.74 2.09 -6.70
N ARG A 7 16.15 2.97 -5.90
CA ARG A 7 15.95 2.74 -4.47
C ARG A 7 15.13 1.46 -4.34
N ALA A 8 15.76 0.40 -3.84
CA ALA A 8 15.04 -0.73 -3.30
C ALA A 8 14.01 -0.19 -2.31
N ALA A 9 12.72 -0.36 -2.64
CA ALA A 9 11.64 0.06 -1.78
C ALA A 9 11.74 -0.79 -0.51
N ARG A 10 12.29 -0.18 0.55
CA ARG A 10 12.18 -0.72 1.91
C ARG A 10 10.68 -0.81 2.20
N GLN A 11 10.11 -2.01 2.16
CA GLN A 11 8.78 -2.27 2.66
C GLN A 11 8.82 -1.93 4.16
N ALA A 12 8.29 -0.77 4.52
CA ALA A 12 8.14 -0.38 5.90
C ALA A 12 7.15 -1.34 6.57
N PRO A 13 7.42 -1.81 7.79
CA PRO A 13 6.50 -2.68 8.51
C PRO A 13 5.13 -1.99 8.62
N HIS A 14 4.09 -2.69 8.17
CA HIS A 14 2.70 -2.25 8.14
C HIS A 14 2.09 -2.19 9.54
N ASP A 15 2.55 -1.26 10.36
CA ASP A 15 1.90 -0.97 11.63
C ASP A 15 1.23 0.40 11.57
N SER A 16 -0.10 0.39 11.45
CA SER A 16 -1.04 1.51 11.69
C SER A 16 -1.26 2.54 10.56
N GLY A 17 -0.81 2.29 9.34
CA GLY A 17 -1.04 3.20 8.19
C GLY A 17 -2.27 2.84 7.35
N ALA A 18 -2.88 3.85 6.69
CA ALA A 18 -3.88 3.60 5.66
C ALA A 18 -3.28 2.81 4.49
N GLN A 19 -3.96 1.74 4.06
CA GLN A 19 -3.50 0.88 2.96
C GLN A 19 -4.23 1.23 1.66
N TYR A 20 -3.54 1.15 0.53
CA TYR A 20 -4.10 1.42 -0.79
C TYR A 20 -3.76 0.28 -1.74
N TYR A 21 -4.76 -0.16 -2.51
CA TYR A 21 -4.58 -1.23 -3.49
C TYR A 21 -5.41 -0.99 -4.75
N CYS A 22 -4.83 -1.29 -5.91
CA CYS A 22 -5.49 -1.16 -7.20
C CYS A 22 -5.89 -2.55 -7.71
N LEU A 23 -7.20 -2.82 -7.72
CA LEU A 23 -7.74 -4.11 -8.19
C LEU A 23 -7.59 -4.34 -9.70
N ARG A 24 -7.33 -3.29 -10.49
CA ARG A 24 -7.20 -3.43 -11.96
C ARG A 24 -5.82 -3.94 -12.37
N TYR A 25 -4.78 -3.59 -11.61
CA TYR A 25 -3.38 -3.90 -11.92
C TYR A 25 -2.70 -4.71 -10.81
N ASP A 26 -3.47 -5.15 -9.81
CA ASP A 26 -3.00 -6.02 -8.74
C ASP A 26 -1.78 -5.45 -8.01
N GLY A 27 -1.85 -4.17 -7.60
CA GLY A 27 -0.68 -3.46 -7.06
C GLY A 27 -1.00 -2.38 -6.03
N ASP A 28 -0.02 -2.11 -5.18
CA ASP A 28 -0.07 -1.15 -4.07
C ASP A 28 0.72 0.14 -4.36
N GLU A 29 1.40 0.25 -5.51
CA GLU A 29 2.11 1.48 -5.89
C GLU A 29 1.15 2.64 -6.19
N PHE A 30 1.29 3.72 -5.42
CA PHE A 30 0.46 4.90 -5.53
C PHE A 30 1.24 6.22 -5.59
N ARG A 31 0.59 7.26 -6.13
CA ARG A 31 1.03 8.66 -6.05
C ARG A 31 0.07 9.43 -5.14
N LEU A 32 0.62 10.03 -4.08
CA LEU A 32 -0.10 10.94 -3.18
C LEU A 32 0.07 12.39 -3.64
N TYR A 33 -1.04 13.10 -3.79
CA TYR A 33 -1.07 14.52 -4.13
C TYR A 33 -1.24 15.35 -2.86
N ALA A 34 -0.79 16.61 -2.89
CA ALA A 34 -0.92 17.53 -1.75
C ALA A 34 -2.37 17.78 -1.32
N SER A 35 -3.34 17.56 -2.22
CA SER A 35 -4.77 17.58 -1.92
C SER A 35 -5.26 16.41 -1.06
N GLY A 36 -4.40 15.42 -0.79
CA GLY A 36 -4.77 14.17 -0.11
C GLY A 36 -5.31 13.09 -1.05
N VAL A 37 -5.38 13.36 -2.35
CA VAL A 37 -5.85 12.39 -3.34
C VAL A 37 -4.76 11.34 -3.62
N VAL A 38 -5.16 10.08 -3.76
CA VAL A 38 -4.28 8.96 -4.07
C VAL A 38 -4.68 8.34 -5.39
N HIS A 39 -3.72 8.21 -6.32
CA HIS A 39 -3.92 7.56 -7.61
C HIS A 39 -2.96 6.40 -7.83
N CYS A 40 -3.42 5.36 -8.52
CA CYS A 40 -2.58 4.26 -8.96
C CYS A 40 -1.51 4.76 -9.95
N VAL A 41 -0.25 4.35 -9.75
CA VAL A 41 0.85 4.74 -10.66
C VAL A 41 0.66 4.16 -12.06
N GLN A 42 0.06 2.98 -12.17
CA GLN A 42 -0.07 2.25 -13.44
C GLN A 42 -1.22 2.77 -14.31
N CYS A 43 -2.38 3.07 -13.72
CA CYS A 43 -3.60 3.38 -14.49
C CYS A 43 -4.23 4.73 -14.20
N GLY A 44 -3.71 5.48 -13.23
CA GLY A 44 -4.25 6.77 -12.83
C GLY A 44 -5.63 6.71 -12.17
N ALA A 45 -6.15 5.52 -11.85
CA ALA A 45 -7.42 5.39 -11.14
C ALA A 45 -7.31 5.92 -9.71
N LEU A 46 -8.38 6.57 -9.24
CA LEU A 46 -8.51 7.01 -7.86
C LEU A 46 -8.54 5.81 -6.91
N MET A 47 -7.70 5.83 -5.89
CA MET A 47 -7.63 4.79 -4.85
C MET A 47 -8.20 5.34 -3.53
N ARG A 48 -8.85 4.48 -2.75
CA ARG A 48 -9.38 4.80 -1.42
C ARG A 48 -8.71 3.94 -0.37
N ASN A 49 -8.74 4.41 0.89
CA ASN A 49 -8.23 3.67 2.03
C ASN A 49 -8.94 2.31 2.13
N LEU A 50 -8.15 1.24 2.15
CA LEU A 50 -8.61 -0.05 2.57
C LEU A 50 -8.49 -0.12 4.10
N LEU A 51 -9.64 -0.21 4.76
CA LEU A 51 -9.68 -0.61 6.16
C LEU A 51 -9.68 -2.13 6.19
N VAL A 52 -8.49 -2.73 6.33
CA VAL A 52 -8.39 -4.17 6.60
C VAL A 52 -8.42 -4.31 8.12
N SER A 53 -9.57 -4.63 8.69
CA SER A 53 -9.66 -5.01 10.10
C SER A 53 -8.69 -6.17 10.29
N GLY A 54 -7.60 -5.93 11.03
CA GLY A 54 -6.61 -6.95 11.28
C GLY A 54 -7.31 -8.12 11.96
N THR A 55 -7.55 -9.20 11.23
CA THR A 55 -7.75 -10.50 11.85
C THR A 55 -6.38 -10.89 12.38
N ARG A 56 -6.03 -10.36 13.55
CA ARG A 56 -5.26 -11.17 14.49
C ARG A 56 -6.17 -12.36 14.76
N ALA A 57 -6.01 -13.42 13.98
CA ALA A 57 -6.35 -14.74 14.47
C ALA A 57 -5.44 -14.92 15.68
N GLU A 58 -5.94 -14.53 16.85
CA GLU A 58 -5.37 -14.96 18.11
C GLU A 58 -5.56 -16.47 18.10
N GLU A 59 -4.51 -17.17 17.70
CA GLU A 59 -4.37 -18.61 17.79
C GLU A 59 -4.48 -18.95 19.28
N THR A 60 -5.71 -19.12 19.77
CA THR A 60 -5.94 -19.63 21.12
C THR A 60 -5.44 -21.08 21.10
N PRO A 61 -4.38 -21.42 21.87
CA PRO A 61 -3.91 -22.80 21.91
C PRO A 61 -5.04 -23.67 22.48
N PRO A 62 -5.34 -24.82 21.88
CA PRO A 62 -6.29 -25.76 22.49
C PRO A 62 -5.73 -26.18 23.86
N GLN A 63 -6.57 -26.08 24.90
CA GLN A 63 -6.28 -26.64 26.23
C GLN A 63 -6.53 -28.14 26.24
#